data_AF-A0A1L9U4E6-F1
#
_entry.id   AF-A0A1L9U4E6-F1
#
_cell.length_a   1.000
_cell.length_b   1.000
_cell.length_c   1.000
_cell.angle_alpha   90.00
_cell.angle_beta   90.00
_cell.angle_gamma   90.00
#
_symmetry.space_group_name_H-M   'P 1'
#
loop_
_entity.id
_entity.type
_entity.pdbx_description
1 polymer ?
#
loop_
_entity_poly.entity_id
_entity_poly.type
_entity_poly.pdbx_seq_one_letter_code
_entity_poly.pdbx_strand_id
1 'polypeptide(L)'
;MQSNHPPNASERSFSLFPLLPGELRNHIWHLALLSLIKDPSRPQLCFYRPGCGYWDPRYLTPSDPDYDPDDDQNISFRFHHDRLDPVSVCVPLVSVSREARGLVLPLLREWGYSYSVREDIYGNGHRVHNNHINTSISKSNDNDTSKIPKFTRPIDPLQDALYIAPNHLDDFLAEPWDRCFQPDLADKQISRPAPEMNRLALPVAGLKVREEQHGMVTAVVSEFYRTEEMFLVLGGGLDPGTEGQWLLEAVKGGPVWMWDPVGERLVLEERSEGIRYNTGGLDAVKRLVEAETVKLAAQLAQVNTDRFVMRMAVAVQVS
;
A
#
# COMPACT_ATOMS: atom_id res chain seq x y z
N MET A 1 44.07 -40.34 -22.07
CA MET A 1 43.16 -39.16 -22.08
C MET A 1 41.90 -39.55 -21.32
N GLN A 2 41.87 -39.25 -20.02
CA GLN A 2 40.67 -39.43 -19.19
C GLN A 2 39.97 -38.07 -19.13
N SER A 3 38.72 -38.03 -19.58
CA SER A 3 37.87 -36.86 -19.58
C SER A 3 37.35 -36.60 -18.16
N ASN A 4 37.90 -35.59 -17.50
CA ASN A 4 37.33 -35.02 -16.28
C ASN A 4 36.04 -34.26 -16.63
N HIS A 5 34.88 -34.86 -16.38
CA HIS A 5 33.66 -34.09 -16.20
C HIS A 5 33.68 -33.43 -14.81
N PRO A 6 33.37 -32.13 -14.68
CA PRO A 6 33.19 -31.52 -13.38
C PRO A 6 31.95 -32.11 -12.69
N PRO A 7 31.93 -32.22 -11.36
CA PRO A 7 30.77 -32.69 -10.64
C PRO A 7 29.60 -31.74 -10.87
N ASN A 8 28.45 -32.30 -11.25
CA ASN A 8 27.16 -31.63 -11.29
C ASN A 8 27.00 -30.82 -10.00
N ALA A 9 26.82 -29.50 -10.14
CA ALA A 9 26.41 -28.64 -9.06
C ALA A 9 25.02 -29.10 -8.58
N SER A 10 25.01 -30.03 -7.65
CA SER A 10 23.83 -30.39 -6.88
C SER A 10 23.25 -29.11 -6.30
N GLU A 11 21.97 -28.89 -6.58
CA GLU A 11 21.11 -27.89 -5.97
C GLU A 11 21.49 -27.73 -4.49
N ARG A 12 21.90 -26.51 -4.10
CA ARG A 12 22.29 -26.19 -2.73
C ARG A 12 21.05 -26.26 -1.84
N SER A 13 20.64 -27.45 -1.44
CA SER A 13 19.64 -27.66 -0.40
C SER A 13 20.17 -27.06 0.90
N PHE A 14 19.36 -26.24 1.56
CA PHE A 14 19.66 -25.58 2.83
C PHE A 14 19.76 -26.64 3.96
N SER A 15 20.89 -27.34 4.05
CA SER A 15 21.04 -28.58 4.82
C SER A 15 21.05 -28.43 6.34
N LEU A 16 21.23 -27.20 6.84
CA LEU A 16 21.39 -26.93 8.27
C LEU A 16 20.06 -26.62 8.97
N PHE A 17 19.04 -26.19 8.24
CA PHE A 17 17.77 -25.78 8.84
C PHE A 17 17.07 -26.92 9.60
N PRO A 18 16.98 -28.16 9.07
CA PRO A 18 16.36 -29.27 9.81
C PRO A 18 17.10 -29.69 11.07
N LEU A 19 18.39 -29.31 11.21
CA LEU A 19 19.22 -29.64 12.37
C LEU A 19 19.02 -28.69 13.55
N LEU A 20 18.33 -27.57 13.34
CA LEU A 20 18.01 -26.63 14.41
C LEU A 20 16.94 -27.21 15.36
N PRO A 21 17.00 -26.92 16.67
CA PRO A 21 15.89 -27.13 17.60
C PRO A 21 14.56 -26.58 17.08
N GLY A 22 13.45 -27.25 17.41
CA GLY A 22 12.12 -26.89 16.92
C GLY A 22 11.71 -25.46 17.29
N GLU A 23 12.13 -24.99 18.46
CA GLU A 23 11.89 -23.62 18.94
C GLU A 23 12.56 -22.58 18.03
N LEU A 24 13.79 -22.84 17.60
CA LEU A 24 14.52 -21.94 16.69
C LEU A 24 13.91 -21.97 15.29
N ARG A 25 13.50 -23.13 14.80
CA ARG A 25 12.80 -23.23 13.50
C ARG A 25 11.47 -22.47 13.54
N ASN A 26 10.70 -22.60 14.61
CA ASN A 26 9.46 -21.85 14.80
C ASN A 26 9.70 -20.34 14.84
N HIS A 27 10.75 -19.90 15.54
CA HIS A 27 11.12 -18.49 15.59
C HIS A 27 11.52 -17.95 14.21
N ILE A 28 12.29 -18.72 13.43
CA ILE A 28 12.65 -18.37 12.05
C ILE A 28 11.40 -18.25 11.18
N TRP A 29 10.45 -19.19 11.26
CA TRP A 29 9.20 -19.09 10.51
C TRP A 29 8.34 -17.89 10.89
N HIS A 30 8.27 -17.57 12.19
CA HIS A 30 7.55 -16.40 12.66
C HIS A 30 8.19 -15.09 12.15
N LEU A 31 9.51 -14.94 12.27
CA LEU A 31 10.23 -13.77 11.78
C LEU A 31 10.16 -13.64 10.25
N ALA A 32 10.27 -14.76 9.52
CA ALA A 32 10.10 -14.76 8.07
C ALA A 32 8.70 -14.29 7.67
N LEU A 33 7.65 -14.75 8.38
CA LEU A 33 6.28 -14.31 8.13
C LEU A 33 6.11 -12.81 8.40
N LEU A 34 6.64 -12.31 9.53
CA LEU A 34 6.59 -10.87 9.85
C LEU A 34 7.30 -10.03 8.79
N SER A 35 8.49 -10.46 8.34
CA SER A 35 9.24 -9.77 7.29
C SER A 35 8.54 -9.75 5.94
N LEU A 36 7.62 -10.70 5.68
CA LEU A 36 6.88 -10.77 4.44
C LEU A 36 5.65 -9.85 4.43
N ILE A 37 4.93 -9.78 5.55
CA ILE A 37 3.60 -9.16 5.59
C ILE A 37 3.54 -7.84 6.37
N LYS A 38 4.57 -7.52 7.17
CA LYS A 38 4.66 -6.31 7.99
C LYS A 38 5.93 -5.50 7.69
N ASP A 39 6.45 -5.60 6.47
CA ASP A 39 7.60 -4.78 6.06
C ASP A 39 7.15 -3.33 5.79
N PRO A 40 7.47 -2.37 6.67
CA PRO A 40 7.02 -0.98 6.50
C PRO A 40 7.70 -0.29 5.32
N SER A 41 8.78 -0.88 4.78
CA SER A 41 9.50 -0.35 3.62
C SER A 41 8.86 -0.75 2.28
N ARG A 42 7.90 -1.69 2.31
CA ARG A 42 7.21 -2.22 1.14
C ARG A 42 5.69 -2.21 1.35
N PRO A 43 5.07 -1.01 1.42
CA PRO A 43 3.65 -0.91 1.67
C PRO A 43 2.86 -1.54 0.52
N GLN A 44 1.72 -2.15 0.85
CA GLN A 44 0.82 -2.70 -0.17
C GLN A 44 0.04 -1.56 -0.83
N LEU A 45 -0.25 -1.71 -2.12
CA LEU A 45 -1.15 -0.83 -2.83
C LEU A 45 -2.59 -1.31 -2.71
N CYS A 46 -3.46 -0.41 -2.28
CA CYS A 46 -4.90 -0.47 -2.52
C CYS A 46 -5.29 0.62 -3.52
N PHE A 47 -6.42 0.45 -4.19
CA PHE A 47 -6.79 1.31 -5.31
C PHE A 47 -8.07 2.08 -5.01
N TYR A 48 -8.04 3.40 -5.21
CA TYR A 48 -9.23 4.21 -5.21
C TYR A 48 -10.10 3.88 -6.44
N ARG A 49 -11.40 3.67 -6.21
CA ARG A 49 -12.40 3.51 -7.26
C ARG A 49 -13.53 4.53 -7.12
N PRO A 50 -13.77 5.39 -8.12
CA PRO A 50 -14.81 6.38 -8.04
C PRO A 50 -16.20 5.72 -7.88
N GLY A 51 -17.07 6.37 -7.12
CA GLY A 51 -18.46 5.93 -6.91
C GLY A 51 -18.66 4.81 -5.89
N CYS A 52 -17.62 4.43 -5.13
CA CYS A 52 -17.73 3.44 -4.06
C CYS A 52 -18.18 4.03 -2.72
N GLY A 53 -18.34 5.35 -2.60
CA GLY A 53 -18.86 6.02 -1.41
C GLY A 53 -17.90 5.87 -0.23
N TYR A 54 -16.65 6.33 -0.38
CA TYR A 54 -15.66 6.20 0.69
C TYR A 54 -15.79 7.26 1.76
N TRP A 55 -16.59 8.30 1.54
CA TRP A 55 -16.70 9.43 2.46
C TRP A 55 -18.06 9.48 3.13
N ASP A 56 -18.06 9.51 4.45
CA ASP A 56 -19.27 9.75 5.24
C ASP A 56 -19.03 10.77 6.36
N PRO A 57 -20.07 11.54 6.72
CA PRO A 57 -20.00 12.47 7.82
C PRO A 57 -19.87 11.70 9.14
N ARG A 58 -19.03 12.23 10.03
CA ARG A 58 -18.88 11.79 11.42
C ARG A 58 -18.93 13.02 12.32
N TYR A 59 -19.56 12.88 13.47
CA TYR A 59 -19.49 13.87 14.54
C TYR A 59 -18.14 13.80 15.26
N LEU A 60 -17.52 14.97 15.42
CA LEU A 60 -16.32 15.17 16.21
C LEU A 60 -16.67 15.14 17.70
N THR A 61 -15.71 14.64 18.48
CA THR A 61 -15.75 14.62 19.94
C THR A 61 -14.69 15.56 20.48
N PRO A 62 -14.78 16.02 21.74
CA PRO A 62 -13.74 16.87 22.35
C PRO A 62 -12.32 16.27 22.38
N SER A 63 -12.17 14.98 22.04
CA SER A 63 -10.87 14.31 21.91
C SER A 63 -10.28 14.40 20.50
N ASP A 64 -11.08 14.79 19.51
CA ASP A 64 -10.62 14.95 18.13
C ASP A 64 -9.89 16.30 17.97
N PRO A 65 -8.73 16.34 17.28
CA PRO A 65 -7.93 17.57 17.13
C PRO A 65 -8.66 18.73 16.44
N ASP A 66 -9.61 18.43 15.54
CA ASP A 66 -10.36 19.42 14.78
C ASP A 66 -11.69 19.81 15.48
N TYR A 67 -11.93 19.36 16.71
CA TYR A 67 -13.13 19.73 17.47
C TYR A 67 -13.06 21.22 17.86
N ASP A 68 -14.10 21.96 17.51
CA ASP A 68 -14.24 23.37 17.87
C ASP A 68 -15.40 23.52 18.87
N PRO A 69 -15.16 23.93 20.13
CA PRO A 69 -16.25 24.12 21.10
C PRO A 69 -17.25 25.20 20.70
N ASP A 70 -16.91 26.09 19.77
CA ASP A 70 -17.78 27.15 19.26
C ASP A 70 -18.57 26.74 18.00
N ASP A 71 -18.24 25.58 17.39
CA ASP A 71 -18.99 24.96 16.29
C ASP A 71 -20.09 24.05 16.86
N ASP A 72 -21.36 24.40 16.63
CA ASP A 72 -22.51 23.64 17.13
C ASP A 72 -22.76 22.34 16.36
N GLN A 73 -22.18 22.19 15.17
CA GLN A 73 -22.33 21.01 14.34
C GLN A 73 -21.20 20.02 14.58
N ASN A 74 -19.95 20.51 14.61
CA ASN A 74 -18.75 19.68 14.82
C ASN A 74 -18.76 18.43 13.92
N ILE A 75 -19.01 18.60 12.63
CA ILE A 75 -19.13 17.51 11.66
C ILE A 75 -17.89 17.49 10.77
N SER A 76 -17.42 16.30 10.48
CA SER A 76 -16.22 16.07 9.69
C SER A 76 -16.38 14.88 8.75
N PHE A 77 -15.70 14.89 7.60
CA PHE A 77 -15.68 13.70 6.76
C PHE A 77 -14.69 12.66 7.27
N ARG A 78 -15.12 11.40 7.22
CA ARG A 78 -14.29 10.23 7.47
C ARG A 78 -14.14 9.42 6.18
N PHE A 79 -12.89 9.09 5.86
CA PHE A 79 -12.59 8.12 4.81
C PHE A 79 -12.70 6.68 5.32
N HIS A 80 -13.57 5.91 4.70
CA HIS A 80 -13.86 4.51 4.98
C HIS A 80 -12.92 3.58 4.20
N HIS A 81 -11.69 3.45 4.68
CA HIS A 81 -10.73 2.48 4.14
C HIS A 81 -11.21 1.02 4.23
N ASP A 82 -12.17 0.73 5.11
CA ASP A 82 -12.83 -0.56 5.26
C ASP A 82 -13.73 -0.94 4.06
N ARG A 83 -14.11 0.05 3.23
CA ARG A 83 -14.87 -0.17 1.98
C ARG A 83 -13.97 -0.40 0.77
N LEU A 84 -12.66 -0.26 0.91
CA LEU A 84 -11.70 -0.62 -0.14
C LEU A 84 -11.66 -2.15 -0.32
N ASP A 85 -11.28 -2.58 -1.52
CA ASP A 85 -11.04 -3.98 -1.79
C ASP A 85 -9.95 -4.53 -0.84
N PRO A 86 -10.16 -5.70 -0.21
CA PRO A 86 -9.13 -6.34 0.60
C PRO A 86 -7.86 -6.58 -0.21
N VAL A 87 -6.69 -6.32 0.39
CA VAL A 87 -5.41 -6.57 -0.27
C VAL A 87 -5.13 -8.07 -0.34
N SER A 88 -4.70 -8.51 -1.53
CA SER A 88 -4.21 -9.87 -1.75
C SER A 88 -2.77 -9.99 -1.26
N VAL A 89 -2.47 -11.05 -0.51
CA VAL A 89 -1.13 -11.32 0.03
C VAL A 89 -0.73 -12.74 -0.31
N CYS A 90 0.38 -12.88 -1.03
CA CYS A 90 1.04 -14.15 -1.26
C CYS A 90 1.84 -14.51 0.00
N VAL A 91 1.62 -15.71 0.53
CA VAL A 91 2.36 -16.23 1.69
C VAL A 91 3.06 -17.54 1.31
N PRO A 92 4.22 -17.50 0.62
CA PRO A 92 4.89 -18.71 0.13
C PRO A 92 5.27 -19.70 1.24
N LEU A 93 5.43 -19.21 2.48
CA LEU A 93 5.78 -20.03 3.65
C LEU A 93 4.80 -21.17 3.90
N VAL A 94 3.53 -21.05 3.51
CA VAL A 94 2.55 -22.14 3.64
C VAL A 94 2.83 -23.33 2.71
N SER A 95 3.66 -23.13 1.69
CA SER A 95 4.03 -24.16 0.71
C SER A 95 5.40 -24.77 0.98
N VAL A 96 6.23 -24.16 1.84
CA VAL A 96 7.62 -24.59 2.09
C VAL A 96 7.70 -25.94 2.79
N SER A 97 6.97 -26.12 3.90
CA SER A 97 6.99 -27.38 4.66
C SER A 97 5.72 -27.57 5.49
N ARG A 98 5.47 -28.80 5.96
CA ARG A 98 4.36 -29.07 6.89
C ARG A 98 4.51 -28.32 8.22
N GLU A 99 5.74 -28.18 8.69
CA GLU A 99 6.08 -27.43 9.91
C GLU A 99 5.76 -25.93 9.73
N ALA A 100 6.26 -25.31 8.65
CA ALA A 100 5.98 -23.92 8.34
C ALA A 100 4.46 -23.66 8.20
N ARG A 101 3.77 -24.53 7.45
CA ARG A 101 2.31 -24.46 7.28
C ARG A 101 1.56 -24.56 8.61
N GLY A 102 1.96 -25.49 9.47
CA GLY A 102 1.34 -25.72 10.77
C GLY A 102 1.45 -24.52 11.72
N LEU A 103 2.50 -23.70 11.58
CA LEU A 103 2.71 -22.49 12.35
C LEU A 103 2.08 -21.24 11.70
N VAL A 104 2.21 -21.10 10.37
CA VAL A 104 1.79 -19.90 9.65
C VAL A 104 0.27 -19.79 9.54
N LEU A 105 -0.45 -20.87 9.21
CA LEU A 105 -1.90 -20.80 9.01
C LEU A 105 -2.68 -20.36 10.28
N PRO A 106 -2.36 -20.86 11.50
CA PRO A 106 -2.97 -20.34 12.71
C PRO A 106 -2.73 -18.83 12.91
N LEU A 107 -1.49 -18.36 12.75
CA LEU A 107 -1.13 -16.94 12.92
C LEU A 107 -1.85 -16.05 11.91
N LEU A 108 -1.94 -16.46 10.64
CA LEU A 108 -2.67 -15.72 9.63
C LEU A 108 -4.15 -15.55 10.00
N ARG A 109 -4.79 -16.63 10.48
CA ARG A 109 -6.18 -16.55 10.96
C ARG A 109 -6.34 -15.63 12.18
N GLU A 110 -5.43 -15.71 13.13
CA GLU A 110 -5.40 -14.82 14.30
C GLU A 110 -5.28 -13.35 13.90
N TRP A 111 -4.51 -13.06 12.85
CA TRP A 111 -4.34 -11.71 12.30
C TRP A 111 -5.41 -11.30 11.29
N GLY A 112 -6.50 -12.06 11.16
CA GLY A 112 -7.63 -11.69 10.31
C GLY A 112 -7.42 -11.93 8.81
N TYR A 113 -6.41 -12.72 8.42
CA TYR A 113 -6.24 -13.12 7.02
C TYR A 113 -7.22 -14.25 6.69
N SER A 114 -7.92 -14.09 5.56
CA SER A 114 -8.74 -15.11 4.95
C SER A 114 -8.00 -15.73 3.75
N TYR A 115 -8.34 -16.95 3.36
CA TYR A 115 -7.84 -17.53 2.11
C TYR A 115 -8.95 -18.29 1.41
N SER A 116 -9.01 -18.18 0.08
CA SER A 116 -9.83 -19.04 -0.75
C SER A 116 -8.99 -20.20 -1.26
N VAL A 117 -9.45 -21.43 -1.01
CA VAL A 117 -8.95 -22.59 -1.76
C VAL A 117 -9.74 -22.60 -3.05
N ARG A 118 -9.09 -22.42 -4.21
CA ARG A 118 -9.74 -22.69 -5.49
C ARG A 118 -10.21 -24.15 -5.49
N GLU A 119 -11.52 -24.37 -5.51
CA GLU A 119 -12.17 -25.69 -5.64
C GLU A 119 -12.18 -26.19 -7.10
N ASP A 120 -11.47 -25.51 -7.99
CA ASP A 120 -11.58 -25.65 -9.45
C ASP A 120 -10.97 -26.95 -10.02
N ILE A 121 -10.68 -27.97 -9.20
CA ILE A 121 -10.13 -29.27 -9.65
C ILE A 121 -11.08 -30.45 -9.44
N TYR A 122 -12.18 -30.31 -8.69
CA TYR A 122 -13.17 -31.39 -8.58
C TYR A 122 -14.57 -30.86 -8.85
N GLY A 123 -15.04 -31.09 -10.08
CA GLY A 123 -16.42 -30.86 -10.45
C GLY A 123 -17.41 -31.58 -9.53
N ASN A 124 -18.61 -31.01 -9.50
CA ASN A 124 -19.81 -31.36 -8.75
C ASN A 124 -19.91 -30.77 -7.34
N GLY A 125 -20.67 -29.68 -7.29
CA GLY A 125 -21.01 -28.96 -6.08
C GLY A 125 -21.80 -29.79 -5.08
N HIS A 126 -21.60 -29.43 -3.81
CA HIS A 126 -22.60 -29.45 -2.74
C HIS A 126 -22.18 -28.38 -1.74
N ARG A 127 -23.08 -27.43 -1.45
CA ARG A 127 -22.94 -26.50 -0.30
C ARG A 127 -22.88 -27.35 0.97
N VAL A 128 -21.82 -27.25 1.76
CA VAL A 128 -21.84 -27.66 3.16
C VAL A 128 -21.09 -26.64 4.03
N HIS A 129 -21.76 -26.26 5.12
CA HIS A 129 -21.27 -25.39 6.18
C HIS A 129 -20.26 -26.13 7.08
N ASN A 130 -19.18 -25.42 7.44
CA ASN A 130 -18.29 -25.55 8.61
C ASN A 130 -17.60 -26.88 9.00
N ASN A 131 -16.33 -26.66 9.35
CA ASN A 131 -15.49 -27.34 10.36
C ASN A 131 -14.81 -28.68 10.00
N HIS A 132 -13.50 -28.67 10.25
CA HIS A 132 -12.49 -29.71 10.07
C HIS A 132 -11.99 -29.93 8.64
N ILE A 133 -11.00 -29.11 8.25
CA ILE A 133 -10.20 -29.39 7.06
C ILE A 133 -8.93 -30.14 7.48
N ASN A 134 -8.98 -31.46 7.38
CA ASN A 134 -7.80 -32.30 7.17
C ASN A 134 -7.49 -32.29 5.66
N THR A 135 -6.55 -31.47 5.20
CA THR A 135 -6.16 -31.43 3.77
C THR A 135 -4.91 -32.26 3.51
N SER A 136 -5.12 -33.49 3.04
CA SER A 136 -4.13 -34.26 2.30
C SER A 136 -4.01 -33.73 0.86
N ILE A 137 -3.08 -32.80 0.64
CA ILE A 137 -2.70 -32.35 -0.72
C ILE A 137 -1.83 -33.44 -1.34
N SER A 138 -2.32 -34.08 -2.40
CA SER A 138 -1.59 -35.05 -3.20
C SER A 138 -0.38 -34.41 -3.87
N LYS A 139 0.76 -35.12 -3.82
CA LYS A 139 1.99 -34.77 -4.54
C LYS A 139 1.70 -34.76 -6.05
N SER A 140 1.68 -33.59 -6.68
CA SER A 140 1.79 -33.47 -8.13
C SER A 140 2.93 -32.52 -8.46
N ASN A 141 3.78 -32.94 -9.40
CA ASN A 141 5.03 -32.31 -9.79
C ASN A 141 4.86 -30.87 -10.34
N ASP A 142 5.89 -30.08 -10.04
CA ASP A 142 6.53 -28.93 -10.70
C ASP A 142 5.74 -27.84 -11.44
N ASN A 143 6.10 -26.60 -11.05
CA ASN A 143 6.03 -25.32 -11.77
C ASN A 143 4.66 -24.74 -12.12
N ASP A 144 3.70 -24.83 -11.20
CA ASP A 144 2.50 -23.99 -11.29
C ASP A 144 2.38 -23.10 -10.05
N THR A 145 2.76 -21.82 -10.20
CA THR A 145 2.57 -20.77 -9.19
C THR A 145 1.08 -20.56 -8.88
N SER A 146 0.16 -21.11 -9.69
CA SER A 146 -1.28 -21.15 -9.42
C SER A 146 -1.68 -21.92 -8.14
N LYS A 147 -0.76 -22.67 -7.52
CA LYS A 147 -1.04 -23.51 -6.35
C LYS A 147 -0.73 -22.87 -5.00
N ILE A 148 -0.15 -21.67 -4.95
CA ILE A 148 0.04 -20.97 -3.66
C ILE A 148 -1.32 -20.40 -3.23
N PRO A 149 -1.81 -20.72 -2.02
CA PRO A 149 -3.05 -20.15 -1.53
C PRO A 149 -2.95 -18.63 -1.51
N LYS A 150 -3.93 -17.95 -2.13
CA LYS A 150 -4.04 -16.50 -2.06
C LYS A 150 -4.72 -16.14 -0.75
N PHE A 151 -4.05 -15.32 0.05
CA PHE A 151 -4.64 -14.77 1.27
C PHE A 151 -5.15 -13.36 0.98
N THR A 152 -6.17 -12.94 1.69
CA THR A 152 -6.62 -11.54 1.71
C THR A 152 -6.73 -11.07 3.14
N ARG A 153 -6.50 -9.77 3.36
CA ARG A 153 -6.76 -9.12 4.65
C ARG A 153 -7.41 -7.75 4.45
N PRO A 154 -8.07 -7.19 5.48
CA PRO A 154 -8.49 -5.80 5.47
C PRO A 154 -7.32 -4.85 5.24
N ILE A 155 -7.61 -3.67 4.70
CA ILE A 155 -6.64 -2.58 4.56
C ILE A 155 -6.16 -2.14 5.94
N ASP A 156 -4.85 -1.91 6.06
CA ASP A 156 -4.22 -1.26 7.21
C ASP A 156 -3.88 0.18 6.82
N PRO A 157 -4.64 1.19 7.28
CA PRO A 157 -4.46 2.58 6.84
C PRO A 157 -3.11 3.19 7.27
N LEU A 158 -2.38 2.57 8.21
CA LEU A 158 -1.07 3.03 8.68
C LEU A 158 0.09 2.42 7.88
N GLN A 159 -0.13 1.27 7.24
CA GLN A 159 0.89 0.53 6.51
C GLN A 159 0.65 0.54 4.99
N ASP A 160 -0.59 0.43 4.54
CA ASP A 160 -0.94 0.39 3.12
C ASP A 160 -0.99 1.79 2.52
N ALA A 161 -0.80 1.87 1.21
CA ALA A 161 -0.85 3.12 0.46
C ALA A 161 -2.01 3.11 -0.54
N LEU A 162 -2.80 4.19 -0.52
CA LEU A 162 -3.90 4.38 -1.47
C LEU A 162 -3.38 4.93 -2.79
N TYR A 163 -3.47 4.13 -3.85
CA TYR A 163 -3.18 4.56 -5.20
C TYR A 163 -4.38 5.28 -5.82
N ILE A 164 -4.11 6.48 -6.36
CA ILE A 164 -5.08 7.28 -7.09
C ILE A 164 -4.60 7.39 -8.53
N ALA A 165 -5.35 6.78 -9.45
CA ALA A 165 -5.05 6.83 -10.87
C ALA A 165 -5.21 8.28 -11.41
N PRO A 166 -4.45 8.69 -12.45
CA PRO A 166 -4.49 10.08 -12.91
C PRO A 166 -5.90 10.51 -13.38
N ASN A 167 -6.65 9.57 -13.96
CA ASN A 167 -8.01 9.80 -14.45
C ASN A 167 -9.08 9.75 -13.36
N HIS A 168 -8.74 9.35 -12.13
CA HIS A 168 -9.65 9.32 -10.98
C HIS A 168 -9.32 10.40 -9.95
N LEU A 169 -8.32 11.24 -10.21
CA LEU A 169 -7.91 12.30 -9.27
C LEU A 169 -9.03 13.32 -9.06
N ASP A 170 -9.65 13.78 -10.14
CA ASP A 170 -10.73 14.77 -10.06
C ASP A 170 -11.93 14.18 -9.29
N ASP A 171 -12.28 12.92 -9.54
CA ASP A 171 -13.33 12.22 -8.79
C ASP A 171 -12.98 12.08 -7.30
N PHE A 172 -11.72 11.74 -6.98
CA PHE A 172 -11.26 11.59 -5.59
C PHE A 172 -11.33 12.91 -4.82
N LEU A 173 -10.95 14.02 -5.45
CA LEU A 173 -11.02 15.36 -4.85
C LEU A 173 -12.47 15.85 -4.74
N ALA A 174 -13.33 15.49 -5.69
CA ALA A 174 -14.73 15.92 -5.75
C ALA A 174 -15.66 15.11 -4.83
N GLU A 175 -15.38 13.84 -4.54
CA GLU A 175 -16.31 12.97 -3.79
C GLU A 175 -16.75 13.56 -2.43
N PRO A 176 -15.86 14.14 -1.59
CA PRO A 176 -16.29 14.83 -0.37
C PRO A 176 -17.20 16.04 -0.66
N TRP A 177 -16.92 16.80 -1.73
CA TRP A 177 -17.76 17.94 -2.14
C TRP A 177 -19.15 17.49 -2.56
N ASP A 178 -19.23 16.48 -3.42
CA ASP A 178 -20.51 15.92 -3.88
C ASP A 178 -21.34 15.37 -2.71
N ARG A 179 -20.67 14.84 -1.69
CA ARG A 179 -21.31 14.37 -0.46
C ARG A 179 -21.94 15.50 0.35
N CYS A 180 -21.33 16.69 0.40
CA CYS A 180 -21.89 17.86 1.08
C CYS A 180 -23.23 18.32 0.49
N PHE A 181 -23.47 18.09 -0.81
CA PHE A 181 -24.70 18.49 -1.48
C PHE A 181 -25.85 17.49 -1.32
N GLN A 182 -25.66 16.41 -0.57
CA GLN A 182 -26.73 15.45 -0.30
C GLN A 182 -27.74 16.02 0.71
N PRO A 183 -29.05 15.65 0.62
CA PRO A 183 -30.09 16.26 1.43
C PRO A 183 -29.89 16.15 2.94
N ASP A 184 -29.19 15.12 3.41
CA ASP A 184 -28.90 14.90 4.83
C ASP A 184 -27.80 15.82 5.38
N LEU A 185 -27.03 16.47 4.49
CA LEU A 185 -25.94 17.39 4.80
C LEU A 185 -26.18 18.81 4.29
N ALA A 186 -27.35 19.09 3.73
CA ALA A 186 -27.75 20.43 3.31
C ALA A 186 -27.61 21.43 4.47
N ASP A 187 -27.04 22.60 4.18
CA ASP A 187 -26.78 23.70 5.12
C ASP A 187 -25.86 23.36 6.31
N LYS A 188 -25.11 22.25 6.23
CA LYS A 188 -24.14 21.88 7.26
C LYS A 188 -22.74 22.37 6.93
N GLN A 189 -22.04 22.88 7.95
CA GLN A 189 -20.62 23.19 7.85
C GLN A 189 -19.84 21.93 8.23
N ILE A 190 -19.03 21.42 7.30
CA ILE A 190 -18.34 20.14 7.45
C ILE A 190 -16.85 20.36 7.24
N SER A 191 -16.06 20.02 8.26
CA SER A 191 -14.60 19.99 8.14
C SER A 191 -14.15 18.77 7.34
N ARG A 192 -12.99 18.90 6.67
CA ARG A 192 -12.51 17.91 5.70
C ARG A 192 -11.10 17.46 6.05
N PRO A 193 -10.93 16.71 7.15
CA PRO A 193 -9.64 16.14 7.47
C PRO A 193 -9.28 15.12 6.40
N ALA A 194 -7.98 15.01 6.17
CA ALA A 194 -7.40 13.94 5.37
C ALA A 194 -7.98 12.56 5.73
N PRO A 195 -7.96 11.62 4.76
CA PRO A 195 -8.35 10.25 5.02
C PRO A 195 -7.50 9.67 6.17
N GLU A 196 -8.03 8.71 6.92
CA GLU A 196 -7.25 7.96 7.94
C GLU A 196 -6.01 7.26 7.33
N MET A 197 -5.97 7.16 6.01
CA MET A 197 -4.81 6.72 5.25
C MET A 197 -3.78 7.86 5.11
N ASN A 198 -2.71 7.79 5.89
CA ASN A 198 -1.64 8.81 5.86
C ASN A 198 -0.65 8.61 4.70
N ARG A 199 -0.81 7.54 3.91
CA ARG A 199 0.07 7.16 2.81
C ARG A 199 -0.71 7.15 1.49
N LEU A 200 -0.32 8.02 0.57
CA LEU A 200 -0.93 8.11 -0.76
C LEU A 200 0.09 7.77 -1.85
N ALA A 201 -0.37 7.18 -2.94
CA ALA A 201 0.46 6.84 -4.09
C ALA A 201 -0.11 7.49 -5.35
N LEU A 202 0.71 8.35 -5.97
CA LEU A 202 0.35 9.13 -7.15
C LEU A 202 1.30 8.81 -8.30
N PRO A 203 0.81 8.58 -9.53
CA PRO A 203 1.65 8.37 -10.69
C PRO A 203 2.42 9.65 -11.07
N VAL A 204 3.71 9.53 -11.34
CA VAL A 204 4.55 10.65 -11.81
C VAL A 204 4.01 11.29 -13.09
N ALA A 205 3.29 10.53 -13.93
CA ALA A 205 2.65 11.04 -15.13
C ALA A 205 1.62 12.15 -14.85
N GLY A 206 1.05 12.20 -13.64
CA GLY A 206 0.11 13.24 -13.20
C GLY A 206 0.77 14.53 -12.70
N LEU A 207 2.10 14.54 -12.49
CA LEU A 207 2.86 15.75 -12.09
C LEU A 207 3.05 16.76 -13.24
N LYS A 208 2.50 16.49 -14.43
CA LYS A 208 2.57 17.45 -15.53
C LYS A 208 1.77 18.69 -15.13
N VAL A 209 2.47 19.81 -14.96
CA VAL A 209 1.87 21.13 -14.73
C VAL A 209 0.86 21.38 -15.85
N ARG A 210 -0.42 21.29 -15.51
CA ARG A 210 -1.48 21.88 -16.32
C ARG A 210 -1.28 23.38 -16.16
N GLU A 211 -1.01 24.11 -17.24
CA GLU A 211 -0.53 25.51 -17.23
C GLU A 211 -1.39 26.47 -16.36
N GLU A 212 -2.61 26.08 -16.00
CA GLU A 212 -3.55 26.87 -15.19
C GLU A 212 -4.10 26.17 -13.94
N GLN A 213 -3.71 24.91 -13.64
CA GLN A 213 -4.23 24.15 -12.49
C GLN A 213 -3.12 23.79 -11.50
N HIS A 214 -3.48 23.64 -10.22
CA HIS A 214 -2.59 23.09 -9.20
C HIS A 214 -2.10 21.72 -9.65
N GLY A 215 -0.81 21.45 -9.42
CA GLY A 215 -0.27 20.11 -9.64
C GLY A 215 -0.90 19.09 -8.70
N MET A 216 -0.86 17.82 -9.07
CA MET A 216 -1.64 16.78 -8.38
C MET A 216 -1.28 16.64 -6.90
N VAL A 217 0.00 16.83 -6.54
CA VAL A 217 0.44 16.71 -5.15
C VAL A 217 -0.13 17.86 -4.35
N THR A 218 0.00 19.07 -4.88
CA THR A 218 -0.52 20.27 -4.23
C THR A 218 -2.04 20.17 -4.04
N ALA A 219 -2.77 19.72 -5.07
CA ALA A 219 -4.22 19.53 -4.99
C ALA A 219 -4.62 18.51 -3.92
N VAL A 220 -3.97 17.35 -3.88
CA VAL A 220 -4.24 16.30 -2.88
C VAL A 220 -3.94 16.80 -1.47
N VAL A 221 -2.78 17.43 -1.23
CA VAL A 221 -2.44 17.93 0.09
C VAL A 221 -3.38 19.07 0.51
N SER A 222 -3.92 19.85 -0.44
CA SER A 222 -4.88 20.95 -0.17
C SER A 222 -6.18 20.43 0.42
N GLU A 223 -6.67 19.34 -0.15
CA GLU A 223 -7.91 18.72 0.33
C GLU A 223 -7.64 17.80 1.54
N PHE A 224 -6.43 17.22 1.64
CA PHE A 224 -6.10 16.16 2.59
C PHE A 224 -4.81 16.47 3.37
N TYR A 225 -4.90 17.45 4.28
CA TYR A 225 -3.76 18.04 5.01
C TYR A 225 -3.05 17.14 6.04
N ARG A 226 -3.58 15.94 6.37
CA ARG A 226 -2.92 14.94 7.24
C ARG A 226 -2.17 13.86 6.46
N THR A 227 -2.03 14.01 5.14
CA THR A 227 -1.14 13.13 4.36
C THR A 227 0.28 13.28 4.90
N GLU A 228 0.89 12.20 5.38
CA GLU A 228 2.27 12.22 5.91
C GLU A 228 3.30 11.70 4.92
N GLU A 229 2.90 10.76 4.06
CA GLU A 229 3.80 10.14 3.09
C GLU A 229 3.13 10.02 1.72
N MET A 230 3.86 10.44 0.69
CA MET A 230 3.43 10.35 -0.69
C MET A 230 4.44 9.61 -1.54
N PHE A 231 3.98 8.58 -2.23
CA PHE A 231 4.77 7.79 -3.16
C PHE A 231 4.50 8.27 -4.59
N LEU A 232 5.54 8.79 -5.24
CA LEU A 232 5.53 9.16 -6.64
C LEU A 232 5.90 7.93 -7.47
N VAL A 233 4.87 7.27 -8.01
CA VAL A 233 4.99 5.98 -8.69
C VAL A 233 5.47 6.16 -10.11
N LEU A 234 6.61 5.54 -10.41
CA LEU A 234 7.18 5.40 -11.75
C LEU A 234 6.52 4.25 -12.52
N GLY A 235 6.45 4.41 -13.84
CA GLY A 235 5.70 3.50 -14.71
C GLY A 235 4.31 4.05 -15.01
N GLY A 236 3.75 3.70 -16.17
CA GLY A 236 2.42 4.15 -16.59
C GLY A 236 1.33 3.75 -15.58
N GLY A 237 0.19 4.46 -15.63
CA GLY A 237 -0.91 4.30 -14.68
C GLY A 237 -1.31 2.85 -14.44
N LEU A 238 -1.30 2.44 -13.17
CA LEU A 238 -1.83 1.14 -12.77
C LEU A 238 -3.34 1.19 -12.94
N ASP A 239 -3.91 0.14 -13.52
CA ASP A 239 -5.37 0.02 -13.63
C ASP A 239 -5.93 -0.55 -12.31
N PRO A 240 -6.84 0.17 -11.61
CA PRO A 240 -7.55 -0.33 -10.42
C PRO A 240 -8.31 -1.65 -10.60
N GLY A 241 -8.55 -2.07 -11.86
CA GLY A 241 -9.13 -3.37 -12.21
C GLY A 241 -8.11 -4.52 -12.29
N THR A 242 -6.81 -4.24 -12.14
CA THR A 242 -5.78 -5.29 -12.26
C THR A 242 -5.76 -6.19 -11.04
N GLU A 243 -6.15 -7.46 -11.21
CA GLU A 243 -6.04 -8.45 -10.14
C GLU A 243 -4.58 -8.69 -9.73
N GLY A 244 -4.35 -8.84 -8.42
CA GLY A 244 -3.05 -9.27 -7.89
C GLY A 244 -2.61 -8.53 -6.64
N GLN A 245 -1.50 -8.99 -6.09
CA GLN A 245 -0.80 -8.30 -5.01
C GLN A 245 0.14 -7.26 -5.63
N TRP A 246 0.02 -6.02 -5.18
CA TRP A 246 0.89 -4.93 -5.60
C TRP A 246 1.60 -4.33 -4.40
N LEU A 247 2.91 -4.20 -4.50
CA LEU A 247 3.76 -3.57 -3.49
C LEU A 247 4.40 -2.31 -4.06
N LEU A 248 4.62 -1.31 -3.22
CA LEU A 248 5.52 -0.23 -3.56
C LEU A 248 6.93 -0.57 -3.13
N GLU A 249 7.88 -0.35 -4.03
CA GLU A 249 9.30 -0.41 -3.71
C GLU A 249 9.91 0.96 -3.95
N ALA A 250 10.51 1.53 -2.90
CA ALA A 250 11.25 2.78 -3.03
C ALA A 250 12.37 2.62 -4.06
N VAL A 251 12.52 3.60 -4.95
CA VAL A 251 13.61 3.61 -5.93
C VAL A 251 14.93 3.72 -5.17
N LYS A 252 15.79 2.69 -5.29
CA LYS A 252 17.08 2.70 -4.59
C LYS A 252 17.94 3.87 -5.08
N GLY A 253 18.42 4.69 -4.15
CA GLY A 253 19.15 5.94 -4.46
C GLY A 253 18.28 7.04 -5.05
N GLY A 254 16.95 6.87 -5.06
CA GLY A 254 16.01 7.89 -5.52
C GLY A 254 15.93 9.08 -4.56
N PRO A 255 15.53 10.26 -5.08
CA PRO A 255 15.35 11.45 -4.27
C PRO A 255 14.23 11.25 -3.24
N VAL A 256 14.44 11.84 -2.06
CA VAL A 256 13.44 11.93 -1.00
C VAL A 256 13.28 13.39 -0.63
N TRP A 257 12.06 13.91 -0.74
CA TRP A 257 11.75 15.27 -0.29
C TRP A 257 11.09 15.19 1.07
N MET A 258 11.63 15.95 2.04
CA MET A 258 11.15 15.95 3.41
C MET A 258 10.76 17.37 3.80
N TRP A 259 9.61 17.52 4.45
CA TRP A 259 9.21 18.79 5.03
C TRP A 259 10.07 19.11 6.25
N ASP A 260 10.69 20.28 6.23
CA ASP A 260 11.38 20.91 7.36
C ASP A 260 10.43 21.97 7.94
N PRO A 261 9.71 21.67 9.05
CA PRO A 261 8.74 22.60 9.63
C PRO A 261 9.42 23.84 10.23
N VAL A 262 10.71 23.76 10.60
CA VAL A 262 11.44 24.91 11.16
C VAL A 262 11.88 25.87 10.06
N GLY A 263 12.34 25.32 8.93
CA GLY A 263 12.73 26.09 7.76
C GLY A 263 11.59 26.42 6.80
N GLU A 264 10.36 25.95 7.09
CA GLU A 264 9.16 26.04 6.26
C GLU A 264 9.43 25.70 4.78
N ARG A 265 10.15 24.61 4.53
CA ARG A 265 10.59 24.23 3.18
C ARG A 265 10.70 22.73 3.00
N LEU A 266 10.60 22.30 1.75
CA LEU A 266 10.94 20.94 1.36
C LEU A 266 12.45 20.81 1.15
N VAL A 267 13.08 19.95 1.92
CA VAL A 267 14.51 19.61 1.82
C VAL A 267 14.65 18.32 1.03
N LEU A 268 15.53 18.35 0.03
CA LEU A 268 15.90 17.16 -0.74
C LEU A 268 17.02 16.41 -0.03
N GLU A 269 16.76 15.18 0.42
CA GLU A 269 17.79 14.24 0.83
C GLU A 269 18.30 13.50 -0.41
N GLU A 270 19.49 13.87 -0.89
CA GLU A 270 20.18 13.12 -1.95
C GLU A 270 20.97 11.97 -1.31
N ARG A 271 20.43 10.74 -1.41
CA ARG A 271 21.19 9.55 -1.00
C ARG A 271 22.23 9.24 -2.06
N SER A 272 23.49 9.54 -1.75
CA SER A 272 24.67 9.31 -2.57
C SER A 272 25.05 7.82 -2.66
N GLU A 273 24.15 6.98 -3.18
CA GLU A 273 24.50 5.63 -3.60
C GLU A 273 24.25 5.45 -5.10
N GLY A 274 25.26 5.86 -5.89
CA GLY A 274 25.82 5.17 -7.07
C GLY A 274 24.95 4.46 -8.12
N ILE A 275 23.63 4.62 -8.16
CA ILE A 275 22.78 3.88 -9.08
C ILE A 275 22.51 4.70 -10.33
N ARG A 276 23.07 4.21 -11.44
CA ARG A 276 22.80 4.70 -12.79
C ARG A 276 21.42 4.22 -13.24
N TYR A 277 20.36 4.84 -12.76
CA TYR A 277 19.15 4.96 -13.59
C TYR A 277 19.46 5.88 -14.76
N ASN A 278 18.72 5.78 -15.86
CA ASN A 278 18.89 6.67 -17.01
C ASN A 278 18.63 8.11 -16.54
N THR A 279 19.70 8.87 -16.28
CA THR A 279 19.71 10.09 -15.45
C THR A 279 18.76 11.17 -15.96
N GLY A 280 18.55 11.23 -17.28
CA GLY A 280 17.62 12.18 -17.90
C GLY A 280 16.17 12.05 -17.44
N GLY A 281 15.72 10.85 -17.04
CA GLY A 281 14.35 10.64 -16.55
C GLY A 281 14.15 11.13 -15.12
N LEU A 282 15.11 10.89 -14.25
CA LEU A 282 15.03 11.27 -12.83
C LEU A 282 15.17 12.79 -12.65
N ASP A 283 16.06 13.42 -13.42
CA ASP A 283 16.23 14.87 -13.43
C ASP A 283 14.97 15.59 -13.90
N ALA A 284 14.26 15.02 -14.88
CA ALA A 284 12.98 15.57 -15.34
C ALA A 284 11.93 15.51 -14.24
N VAL A 285 11.81 14.40 -13.52
CA VAL A 285 10.88 14.29 -12.39
C VAL A 285 11.26 15.23 -11.27
N LYS A 286 12.55 15.36 -10.94
CA LYS A 286 13.03 16.31 -9.93
C LYS A 286 12.56 17.73 -10.23
N ARG A 287 12.68 18.19 -11.48
CA ARG A 287 12.16 19.50 -11.90
C ARG A 287 10.65 19.63 -11.78
N LEU A 288 9.89 18.56 -12.09
CA LEU A 288 8.43 18.57 -11.94
C LEU A 288 8.04 18.70 -10.46
N VAL A 289 8.70 17.94 -9.58
CA VAL A 289 8.46 18.02 -8.14
C VAL A 289 8.85 19.40 -7.60
N GLU A 290 10.03 19.93 -7.98
CA GLU A 290 10.47 21.28 -7.61
C GLU A 290 9.52 22.39 -8.08
N ALA A 291 8.85 22.20 -9.23
CA ALA A 291 7.83 23.14 -9.69
C ALA A 291 6.56 23.08 -8.81
N GLU A 292 6.19 21.90 -8.30
CA GLU A 292 5.06 21.75 -7.36
C GLU A 292 5.42 22.18 -5.93
N THR A 293 6.69 22.07 -5.51
CA THR A 293 7.09 22.30 -4.11
C THR A 293 6.88 23.73 -3.63
N VAL A 294 6.91 24.73 -4.52
CA VAL A 294 6.74 26.15 -4.12
C VAL A 294 5.36 26.39 -3.50
N LYS A 295 4.30 25.92 -4.17
CA LYS A 295 2.93 26.06 -3.65
C LYS A 295 2.70 25.11 -2.48
N LEU A 296 3.20 23.89 -2.59
CA LEU A 296 3.08 22.87 -1.56
C LEU A 296 3.72 23.30 -0.23
N ALA A 297 4.90 23.91 -0.25
CA ALA A 297 5.59 24.37 0.97
C ALA A 297 4.79 25.45 1.71
N ALA A 298 4.28 26.45 0.99
CA ALA A 298 3.42 27.49 1.58
C ALA A 298 2.17 26.88 2.23
N GLN A 299 1.62 25.84 1.60
CA GLN A 299 0.43 25.16 2.08
C GLN A 299 0.70 24.28 3.30
N LEU A 300 1.78 23.50 3.30
CA LEU A 300 2.21 22.70 4.46
C LEU A 300 2.49 23.58 5.69
N ALA A 301 3.06 24.77 5.48
CA ALA A 301 3.20 25.77 6.53
C ALA A 301 1.84 26.27 7.03
N GLN A 302 0.91 26.59 6.12
CA GLN A 302 -0.43 27.08 6.48
C GLN A 302 -1.23 26.10 7.34
N VAL A 303 -1.10 24.79 7.08
CA VAL A 303 -1.81 23.75 7.83
C VAL A 303 -1.02 23.22 9.04
N ASN A 304 0.10 23.86 9.41
CA ASN A 304 0.98 23.45 10.50
C ASN A 304 1.38 21.95 10.42
N THR A 305 1.73 21.47 9.23
CA THR A 305 2.15 20.08 9.06
C THR A 305 3.46 19.83 9.81
N ASP A 306 3.47 18.87 10.75
CA ASP A 306 4.68 18.48 11.47
C ASP A 306 5.58 17.55 10.63
N ARG A 307 4.97 16.77 9.74
CA ARG A 307 5.66 15.73 8.97
C ARG A 307 5.02 15.53 7.61
N PHE A 308 5.84 15.63 6.58
CA PHE A 308 5.48 15.24 5.23
C PHE A 308 6.70 14.73 4.47
N VAL A 309 6.56 13.62 3.75
CA VAL A 309 7.65 13.00 2.99
C VAL A 309 7.15 12.58 1.61
N MET A 310 7.88 12.93 0.56
CA MET A 310 7.67 12.39 -0.79
C MET A 310 8.82 11.47 -1.19
N ARG A 311 8.50 10.30 -1.74
CA ARG A 311 9.47 9.32 -2.20
C ARG A 311 9.16 8.87 -3.62
N MET A 312 10.20 8.64 -4.41
CA MET A 312 10.06 7.92 -5.66
C MET A 312 9.88 6.42 -5.39
N ALA A 313 8.90 5.80 -6.04
CA ALA A 313 8.65 4.37 -5.92
C ALA A 313 8.34 3.75 -7.29
N VAL A 314 8.45 2.43 -7.37
CA VAL A 314 7.88 1.62 -8.45
C VAL A 314 6.81 0.70 -7.86
N ALA A 315 5.75 0.45 -8.61
CA ALA A 315 4.78 -0.57 -8.26
C ALA A 315 5.22 -1.92 -8.82
N VAL A 316 5.31 -2.92 -7.95
CA VAL A 316 5.75 -4.28 -8.28
C VAL A 316 4.59 -5.23 -8.06
N GLN A 317 4.22 -5.95 -9.10
CA GLN A 317 3.26 -7.03 -9.00
C GLN A 317 3.96 -8.27 -8.43
N VAL A 318 3.45 -8.80 -7.33
CA VAL A 318 3.93 -10.06 -6.75
C VAL A 318 3.13 -11.18 -7.39
N SER A 319 3.83 -12.09 -8.08
CA SER A 319 3.25 -13.27 -8.73
C SER A 319 3.18 -14.48 -7.82
#